data_AF-A0A554J9W7-F1
#
_entry.id   AF-A0A554J9W7-F1
#
_cell.length_a   1.000
_cell.length_b   1.000
_cell.length_c   1.000
_cell.angle_alpha   90.00
_cell.angle_beta   90.00
_cell.angle_gamma   90.00
#
_symmetry.space_group_name_H-M   'P 1'
#
loop_
_entity.id
_entity.type
_entity.pdbx_description
1 polymer ?
#
loop_
_entity_poly.entity_id
_entity_poly.type
_entity_poly.pdbx_seq_one_letter_code
_entity_poly.pdbx_strand_id
1 'polypeptide(L)'
;MNKDQQKDFFRRIIVLKSVLTLFAALMLLRLFIISVGQHSYYMAQAESQHGYYQKLIPTRGEIFIQDKYSDKPYPIATNSKKDLVYIVPQNITTPLETAETLAKITSLDQTELLLKLSDQKRKYVVIKKNLSEEESKSIAEAKLSGVFLDQENTRYYPEGQFLSQVLGFLDRKST
;
A
#
# COMPACT_ATOMS: atom_id res chain seq x y z
N MET A 1 -3.02 -26.45 70.49
CA MET A 1 -2.27 -26.28 69.22
C MET A 1 -0.94 -25.63 69.55
N ASN A 2 0.18 -26.31 69.26
CA ASN A 2 1.50 -26.00 69.82
C ASN A 2 2.10 -24.72 69.20
N LYS A 3 2.61 -23.79 70.03
CA LYS A 3 3.09 -22.46 69.56
C LYS A 3 4.26 -22.55 68.57
N ASP A 4 5.05 -23.60 68.65
CA ASP A 4 6.18 -23.83 67.74
C ASP A 4 5.72 -24.29 66.35
N GLN A 5 4.64 -25.07 66.27
CA GLN A 5 4.06 -25.47 64.98
C GLN A 5 3.41 -24.29 64.24
N GLN A 6 2.84 -23.32 64.96
CA GLN A 6 2.37 -22.07 64.34
C GLN A 6 3.53 -21.23 63.79
N LYS A 7 4.64 -21.10 64.53
CA LYS A 7 5.81 -20.32 64.08
C LYS A 7 6.44 -20.88 62.81
N ASP A 8 6.56 -22.20 62.71
CA ASP A 8 7.12 -22.86 61.51
C ASP A 8 6.19 -22.73 60.30
N PHE A 9 4.87 -22.78 60.52
CA PHE A 9 3.87 -22.54 59.47
C PHE A 9 3.95 -21.10 58.94
N PHE A 10 4.00 -20.09 59.82
CA PHE A 10 4.15 -18.69 59.41
C PHE A 10 5.49 -18.41 58.72
N ARG A 11 6.60 -19.02 59.17
CA ARG A 11 7.91 -18.90 58.50
C ARG A 11 7.88 -19.43 57.07
N ARG A 12 7.27 -20.59 56.83
CA ARG A 12 7.13 -21.17 55.47
C ARG A 12 6.30 -20.26 54.56
N ILE A 13 5.20 -19.69 55.07
CA ILE A 13 4.38 -18.74 54.31
C ILE A 13 5.14 -17.46 53.99
N ILE A 14 5.93 -16.94 54.91
CA ILE A 14 6.75 -15.74 54.69
C ILE A 14 7.81 -16.00 53.61
N VAL A 15 8.46 -17.17 53.63
CA VAL A 15 9.44 -17.56 52.61
C VAL A 15 8.78 -17.72 51.23
N LEU A 16 7.61 -18.35 51.16
CA LEU A 16 6.87 -18.48 49.89
C LEU A 16 6.44 -17.12 49.34
N LYS A 17 5.93 -16.23 50.19
CA LYS A 17 5.56 -14.87 49.80
C LYS A 17 6.75 -14.05 49.34
N SER A 18 7.90 -14.13 50.02
CA SER A 18 9.09 -13.38 49.63
C SER A 18 9.64 -13.84 48.27
N VAL A 19 9.65 -15.15 48.00
CA VAL A 19 10.05 -15.70 46.69
C VAL A 19 9.10 -15.24 45.60
N LEU A 20 7.79 -15.30 45.83
CA LEU A 20 6.80 -14.85 44.84
C LEU A 20 6.91 -13.35 44.55
N THR A 21 7.07 -12.53 45.59
CA THR A 21 7.27 -11.08 45.44
C THR A 21 8.56 -10.75 44.70
N LEU A 22 9.64 -11.46 44.98
CA LEU A 22 10.91 -11.29 44.27
C LEU A 22 10.78 -11.63 42.78
N PHE A 23 10.08 -12.72 42.46
CA PHE A 23 9.81 -13.11 41.08
C PHE A 23 8.96 -12.08 40.33
N ALA A 24 7.91 -11.57 40.98
CA ALA A 24 7.07 -10.50 40.43
C ALA A 24 7.88 -9.21 40.19
N ALA A 25 8.77 -8.85 41.12
CA ALA A 25 9.63 -7.69 40.98
C ALA A 25 10.62 -7.83 39.79
N LEU A 26 11.20 -9.02 39.59
CA LEU A 26 12.06 -9.30 38.43
C LEU A 26 11.30 -9.16 37.10
N MET A 27 10.06 -9.66 37.02
CA MET A 27 9.21 -9.50 35.84
C MET A 27 8.89 -8.03 35.56
N LEU A 28 8.54 -7.26 36.60
CA LEU A 28 8.27 -5.83 36.48
C LEU A 28 9.51 -5.04 36.04
N LEU A 29 10.68 -5.38 36.58
CA LEU A 29 11.95 -4.76 36.17
C LEU A 29 12.30 -5.09 34.72
N ARG A 30 12.07 -6.34 34.28
CA ARG A 30 12.24 -6.73 32.88
C ARG A 30 11.30 -5.95 31.97
N LEU A 31 10.03 -5.79 32.35
CA LEU A 31 9.05 -4.98 31.62
C LEU A 31 9.47 -3.51 31.57
N PHE A 32 9.96 -2.95 32.67
CA PHE A 32 10.43 -1.57 32.72
C PHE A 32 11.62 -1.33 31.78
N ILE A 33 12.60 -2.24 31.74
CA ILE A 33 13.74 -2.18 30.81
C ILE A 33 13.26 -2.19 29.36
N ILE A 34 12.29 -3.04 29.01
CA ILE A 34 11.74 -3.12 27.65
C ILE A 34 10.97 -1.84 27.32
N SER A 35 10.09 -1.39 28.22
CA SER A 35 9.24 -0.20 28.03
C SER A 35 10.03 1.10 27.91
N VAL A 36 11.12 1.26 28.69
CA VAL A 36 11.92 2.49 28.70
C VAL A 36 13.07 2.42 27.68
N GLY A 37 13.67 1.25 27.46
CA GLY A 37 14.81 1.08 26.56
C GLY A 37 14.45 0.92 25.08
N GLN A 38 13.21 0.51 24.75
CA GLN A 38 12.80 0.23 23.36
C GLN A 38 11.46 0.90 22.99
N HIS A 39 11.07 1.97 23.67
CA HIS A 39 9.82 2.68 23.35
C HIS A 39 9.73 3.08 21.87
N SER A 40 10.86 3.47 21.27
CA SER A 40 10.97 3.80 19.84
C SER A 40 10.79 2.59 18.91
N TYR A 41 11.28 1.41 19.27
CA TYR A 41 11.18 0.20 18.44
C TYR A 41 9.76 -0.38 18.43
N TYR A 42 9.08 -0.39 19.58
CA TYR A 42 7.69 -0.86 19.67
C TYR A 42 6.66 0.16 19.16
N MET A 43 6.92 1.47 19.28
CA MET A 43 6.12 2.48 18.57
C MET A 43 6.26 2.31 17.06
N ALA A 44 7.47 2.15 16.53
CA ALA A 44 7.69 1.93 15.10
C ALA A 44 7.02 0.64 14.59
N GLN A 45 6.96 -0.42 15.40
CA GLN A 45 6.31 -1.67 15.01
C GLN A 45 4.78 -1.61 15.12
N ALA A 46 4.22 -0.87 16.08
CA ALA A 46 2.79 -0.58 16.14
C ALA A 46 2.35 0.34 14.98
N GLU A 47 3.20 1.30 14.61
CA GLU A 47 3.02 2.14 13.43
C GLU A 47 3.12 1.32 12.14
N SER A 48 4.01 0.32 12.06
CA SER A 48 4.09 -0.62 10.91
C SER A 48 2.88 -1.55 10.76
N GLN A 49 2.06 -1.72 11.81
CA GLN A 49 0.79 -2.45 11.69
C GLN A 49 -0.33 -1.58 11.11
N HIS A 50 -0.22 -0.25 11.23
CA HIS A 50 -1.12 0.71 10.57
C HIS A 50 -0.55 1.28 9.26
N GLY A 51 0.76 1.15 9.06
CA GLY A 51 1.45 1.50 7.84
C GLY A 51 0.97 0.59 6.73
N TYR A 52 0.16 1.13 5.83
CA TYR A 52 -0.09 0.53 4.53
C TYR A 52 1.26 0.08 3.97
N TYR A 53 1.49 -1.23 3.88
CA TYR A 53 2.64 -1.80 3.17
C TYR A 53 2.46 -1.45 1.69
N GLN A 54 2.79 -0.22 1.31
CA GLN A 54 3.01 0.13 -0.07
C GLN A 54 4.28 -0.61 -0.46
N LYS A 55 4.09 -1.80 -1.01
CA LYS A 55 5.16 -2.58 -1.63
C LYS A 55 5.82 -1.65 -2.64
N LEU A 56 7.03 -1.19 -2.33
CA LEU A 56 7.84 -0.42 -3.28
C LEU A 56 8.03 -1.30 -4.51
N ILE A 57 7.32 -0.99 -5.59
CA ILE A 57 7.46 -1.71 -6.84
C ILE A 57 8.78 -1.25 -7.45
N PRO A 58 9.82 -2.10 -7.53
CA PRO A 58 11.09 -1.68 -8.08
C PRO A 58 10.91 -1.28 -9.55
N THR A 59 11.50 -0.16 -9.94
CA THR A 59 11.52 0.28 -11.34
C THR A 59 12.37 -0.69 -12.15
N ARG A 60 11.86 -1.16 -13.30
CA ARG A 60 12.58 -2.10 -14.16
C ARG A 60 13.68 -1.37 -14.95
N GLY A 61 14.78 -2.07 -15.27
CA GLY A 61 15.79 -1.51 -16.17
C GLY A 61 15.27 -1.22 -17.58
N GLU A 62 15.84 -0.19 -18.20
CA GLU A 62 15.67 0.11 -19.63
C GLU A 62 16.58 -0.78 -20.46
N ILE A 63 16.15 -1.17 -21.66
CA ILE A 63 16.95 -1.98 -22.58
C ILE A 63 17.30 -1.12 -23.79
N PHE A 64 18.59 -1.12 -24.13
CA PHE A 64 19.14 -0.38 -25.27
C PHE A 64 19.83 -1.34 -26.25
N ILE A 65 19.80 -0.99 -27.53
CA ILE A 65 20.62 -1.61 -28.57
C ILE A 65 21.61 -0.60 -29.12
N GLN A 66 22.78 -1.07 -29.56
CA GLN A 66 23.76 -0.24 -30.26
C GLN A 66 23.86 -0.74 -31.70
N ASP A 67 23.76 0.18 -32.66
CA ASP A 67 23.99 -0.12 -34.06
C ASP A 67 25.49 0.01 -34.37
N LYS A 68 26.00 -0.82 -35.29
CA LYS A 68 27.38 -0.77 -35.75
C LYS A 68 27.72 0.55 -36.45
N TYR A 69 26.71 1.26 -36.97
CA TYR A 69 26.86 2.54 -37.67
C TYR A 69 26.62 3.78 -36.78
N SER A 70 26.14 3.59 -35.55
CA SER A 70 25.78 4.70 -34.66
C SER A 70 26.29 4.42 -33.25
N ASP A 71 27.15 5.32 -32.75
CA ASP A 71 27.72 5.22 -31.40
C ASP A 71 26.71 5.56 -30.28
N LYS A 72 25.44 5.83 -30.64
CA LYS A 72 24.38 6.15 -29.69
C LYS A 72 23.50 4.92 -29.43
N PRO A 73 23.27 4.56 -28.15
CA PRO A 73 22.34 3.49 -27.80
C PRO A 73 20.88 3.92 -28.08
N TYR A 74 20.11 3.05 -28.73
CA TYR A 74 18.69 3.23 -29.01
C TYR A 74 17.82 2.47 -28.00
N PRO A 75 16.85 3.13 -27.34
CA PRO A 75 15.96 2.46 -26.39
C PRO A 75 14.95 1.59 -27.13
N ILE A 76 14.94 0.30 -26.83
CA ILE A 76 13.99 -0.67 -27.42
C ILE A 76 12.90 -1.09 -26.44
N ALA A 77 13.13 -0.90 -25.15
CA ALA A 77 12.13 -1.13 -24.11
C ALA A 77 12.39 -0.21 -22.91
N THR A 78 11.49 0.76 -22.72
CA THR A 78 11.53 1.73 -21.62
C THR A 78 10.28 1.58 -20.73
N ASN A 79 10.28 2.24 -19.57
CA ASN A 79 9.10 2.32 -18.73
C ASN A 79 8.42 3.68 -18.95
N SER A 80 7.14 3.64 -19.30
CA SER A 80 6.30 4.84 -19.33
C SER A 80 5.46 4.87 -18.06
N LYS A 81 5.47 6.00 -17.36
CA LYS A 81 4.43 6.29 -16.37
C LYS A 81 3.13 6.55 -17.11
N LYS A 82 2.06 5.88 -16.68
CA LYS A 82 0.71 6.09 -17.21
C LYS A 82 -0.22 6.30 -16.03
N ASP A 83 -0.98 7.38 -16.09
CA ASP A 83 -1.97 7.67 -15.07
C ASP A 83 -3.16 6.72 -15.24
N LEU A 84 -3.72 6.29 -14.12
CA LEU A 84 -5.00 5.59 -14.02
C LEU A 84 -5.92 6.38 -13.09
N VAL A 85 -7.21 6.28 -13.34
CA VAL A 85 -8.24 6.90 -12.49
C VAL A 85 -8.98 5.80 -11.74
N TYR A 86 -9.02 5.96 -10.43
CA TYR A 86 -9.76 5.09 -9.54
C TYR A 86 -10.69 5.90 -8.65
N ILE A 87 -11.73 5.24 -8.17
CA ILE A 87 -12.72 5.84 -7.29
C ILE A 87 -12.77 5.08 -5.96
N VAL A 88 -13.11 5.82 -4.92
CA VAL A 88 -13.44 5.31 -3.59
C VAL A 88 -14.90 5.66 -3.34
N PRO A 89 -15.86 4.77 -3.66
CA PRO A 89 -17.30 5.03 -3.53
C PRO A 89 -17.74 5.61 -2.19
N GLN A 90 -17.07 5.22 -1.10
CA GLN A 90 -17.36 5.69 0.26
C GLN A 90 -17.09 7.19 0.47
N ASN A 91 -16.23 7.79 -0.36
CA ASN A 91 -15.83 9.20 -0.27
C ASN A 91 -16.59 10.09 -1.28
N ILE A 92 -17.58 9.55 -1.99
CA ILE A 92 -18.31 10.25 -3.05
C ILE A 92 -19.61 10.80 -2.49
N THR A 93 -19.72 12.13 -2.49
CA THR A 93 -20.92 12.82 -1.99
C THR A 93 -22.04 12.87 -3.03
N THR A 94 -21.70 13.11 -4.31
CA THR A 94 -22.67 13.22 -5.42
C THR A 94 -22.33 12.24 -6.55
N PRO A 95 -22.80 10.97 -6.48
CA PRO A 95 -22.49 9.95 -7.49
C PRO A 95 -22.96 10.31 -8.91
N LEU A 96 -24.11 10.98 -9.04
CA LEU A 96 -24.70 11.34 -10.33
C LEU A 96 -23.85 12.37 -11.09
N GLU A 97 -23.48 13.48 -10.43
CA GLU A 97 -22.65 14.55 -11.00
C GLU A 97 -21.23 14.06 -11.30
N THR A 98 -20.68 13.23 -10.40
CA THR A 98 -19.37 12.61 -10.56
C THR A 98 -19.36 11.67 -11.78
N ALA A 99 -20.41 10.86 -11.96
CA ALA A 99 -20.56 9.98 -13.12
C ALA A 99 -20.63 10.76 -14.43
N GLU A 100 -21.42 11.84 -14.47
CA GLU A 100 -21.59 12.67 -15.66
C GLU A 100 -20.28 13.35 -16.08
N THR A 101 -19.56 13.91 -15.11
CA THR A 101 -18.29 14.58 -15.35
C THR A 101 -17.22 13.59 -15.81
N LEU A 102 -17.13 12.43 -15.15
CA LEU A 102 -16.20 11.37 -15.56
C LEU A 102 -16.54 10.78 -16.93
N ALA A 103 -17.81 10.60 -17.26
CA ALA A 103 -18.25 10.13 -18.57
C ALA A 103 -17.79 11.07 -19.69
N LYS A 104 -17.96 12.39 -19.49
CA LYS A 104 -17.53 13.42 -20.46
C LYS A 104 -16.02 13.40 -20.69
N ILE A 105 -15.22 13.23 -19.64
CA ILE A 105 -13.75 13.24 -19.76
C ILE A 105 -13.24 11.92 -20.33
N THR A 106 -13.73 10.79 -19.83
CA THR A 106 -13.18 9.47 -20.16
C THR A 106 -13.82 8.82 -21.39
N SER A 107 -14.88 9.43 -21.94
CA SER A 107 -15.73 8.89 -23.01
C SER A 107 -16.32 7.52 -22.69
N LEU A 108 -16.58 7.25 -21.40
CA LEU A 108 -17.21 6.02 -20.91
C LEU A 108 -18.72 6.21 -20.71
N ASP A 109 -19.45 5.09 -20.69
CA ASP A 109 -20.88 5.12 -20.45
C ASP A 109 -21.21 5.57 -19.02
N GLN A 110 -22.09 6.57 -18.92
CA GLN A 110 -22.50 7.14 -17.63
C GLN A 110 -23.24 6.12 -16.77
N THR A 111 -24.02 5.22 -17.37
CA THR A 111 -24.82 4.23 -16.64
C THR A 111 -23.91 3.19 -15.99
N GLU A 112 -22.91 2.70 -16.72
CA GLU A 112 -21.90 1.80 -16.17
C GLU A 112 -21.09 2.45 -15.04
N LEU A 113 -20.70 3.73 -15.19
CA LEU A 113 -20.01 4.47 -14.14
C LEU A 113 -20.87 4.60 -12.89
N LEU A 114 -22.15 4.97 -13.05
CA LEU A 114 -23.07 5.17 -11.93
C LEU A 114 -23.27 3.87 -11.13
N LEU A 115 -23.35 2.73 -11.80
CA LEU A 115 -23.40 1.42 -11.14
C LEU A 115 -22.15 1.15 -10.30
N LYS A 116 -20.96 1.48 -10.81
CA LYS A 116 -19.68 1.32 -10.09
C LYS A 116 -19.56 2.31 -8.92
N LEU A 117 -20.06 3.54 -9.10
CA LEU A 117 -20.05 4.60 -8.09
C LEU A 117 -21.04 4.33 -6.95
N SER A 118 -22.15 3.67 -7.24
CA SER A 118 -23.20 3.34 -6.25
C SER A 118 -22.86 2.14 -5.37
N ASP A 119 -21.88 1.32 -5.77
CA ASP A 119 -21.46 0.14 -5.01
C ASP A 119 -20.55 0.52 -3.82
N GLN A 120 -21.16 0.91 -2.70
CA GLN A 120 -20.45 1.28 -1.47
C GLN A 120 -19.69 0.13 -0.79
N LYS A 121 -19.86 -1.12 -1.24
CA LYS A 121 -19.11 -2.26 -0.70
C LYS A 121 -17.65 -2.24 -1.16
N ARG A 122 -17.36 -1.63 -2.30
CA ARG A 122 -16.00 -1.57 -2.86
C ARG A 122 -15.28 -0.35 -2.32
N LYS A 123 -14.05 -0.55 -1.85
CA LYS A 123 -13.16 0.52 -1.38
C LYS A 123 -12.30 1.10 -2.50
N TYR A 124 -12.05 0.34 -3.56
CA TYR A 124 -11.18 0.71 -4.66
C TYR A 124 -11.76 0.16 -5.96
N VAL A 125 -12.10 1.04 -6.90
CA VAL A 125 -12.60 0.65 -8.22
C VAL A 125 -11.85 1.43 -9.29
N VAL A 126 -11.11 0.72 -10.14
CA VAL A 126 -10.45 1.32 -11.30
C VAL A 126 -11.49 1.58 -12.38
N ILE A 127 -11.56 2.82 -12.85
CA ILE A 127 -12.48 3.22 -13.91
C ILE A 127 -11.81 3.10 -15.28
N LYS A 128 -10.63 3.72 -15.43
CA LYS A 128 -9.87 3.70 -16.68
C LYS A 128 -8.38 3.68 -16.37
N LYS A 129 -7.64 2.90 -17.17
CA LYS A 129 -6.18 2.84 -17.18
C LYS A 129 -5.64 3.53 -18.43
N ASN A 130 -4.38 3.96 -18.39
CA ASN A 130 -3.70 4.60 -19.51
C ASN A 130 -4.40 5.88 -19.97
N LEU A 131 -4.69 6.79 -19.04
CA LEU A 131 -5.24 8.10 -19.37
C LEU A 131 -4.26 8.90 -20.24
N SER A 132 -4.81 9.72 -21.13
CA SER A 132 -4.02 10.75 -21.79
C SER A 132 -3.64 11.85 -20.80
N GLU A 133 -2.62 12.65 -21.12
CA GLU A 133 -2.24 13.79 -20.29
C GLU A 133 -3.39 14.82 -20.18
N GLU A 134 -4.18 14.96 -21.25
CA GLU A 134 -5.35 15.85 -21.28
C GLU A 134 -6.45 15.35 -20.32
N GLU A 135 -6.80 14.07 -20.41
CA GLU A 135 -7.80 13.46 -19.51
C GLU A 135 -7.37 13.57 -18.04
N SER A 136 -6.08 13.32 -17.76
CA SER A 136 -5.54 13.36 -16.40
C SER A 136 -5.58 14.78 -15.82
N LYS A 137 -5.26 15.79 -16.62
CA LYS A 137 -5.38 17.20 -16.23
C LYS A 137 -6.84 17.58 -15.97
N SER A 138 -7.76 17.23 -16.87
CA SER A 138 -9.18 17.53 -16.70
C SER A 138 -9.77 16.88 -15.44
N ILE A 139 -9.37 15.65 -15.10
CA ILE A 139 -9.81 14.99 -13.86
C ILE A 139 -9.22 15.68 -12.63
N ALA A 140 -7.93 16.07 -12.67
CA ALA A 140 -7.29 16.79 -11.58
C ALA A 140 -7.91 18.18 -11.33
N GLU A 141 -8.30 18.88 -12.41
CA GLU A 141 -8.97 20.17 -12.37
C GLU A 141 -10.40 20.08 -11.84
N ALA A 142 -11.12 18.99 -12.17
CA ALA A 142 -12.50 18.77 -11.74
C ALA A 142 -12.66 18.57 -10.21
N LYS A 143 -11.57 18.23 -9.48
CA LYS A 143 -11.53 18.10 -8.01
C LYS A 143 -12.72 17.32 -7.43
N LEU A 144 -13.09 16.21 -8.08
CA LEU A 144 -14.23 15.40 -7.71
C LEU A 144 -13.96 14.65 -6.40
N SER A 145 -14.88 14.72 -5.44
CA SER A 145 -14.79 14.03 -4.16
C SER A 145 -14.78 12.51 -4.37
N GLY A 146 -13.74 11.83 -3.87
CA GLY A 146 -13.60 10.38 -3.95
C GLY A 146 -13.06 9.85 -5.29
N VAL A 147 -12.64 10.73 -6.20
CA VAL A 147 -11.91 10.38 -7.43
C VAL A 147 -10.43 10.68 -7.23
N PHE A 148 -9.57 9.72 -7.58
CA PHE A 148 -8.13 9.84 -7.41
C PHE A 148 -7.40 9.35 -8.66
N LEU A 149 -6.23 9.92 -8.87
CA LEU A 149 -5.29 9.51 -9.91
C LEU A 149 -4.15 8.73 -9.25
N ASP A 150 -3.81 7.58 -9.82
CA ASP A 150 -2.62 6.81 -9.46
C ASP A 150 -1.70 6.68 -10.67
N GLN A 151 -0.40 6.51 -10.44
CA GLN A 151 0.59 6.34 -11.51
C GLN A 151 1.02 4.87 -11.59
N GLU A 152 0.69 4.22 -12.70
CA GLU A 152 1.12 2.86 -12.97
C GLU A 152 2.29 2.86 -13.98
N ASN A 153 3.37 2.18 -13.63
CA ASN A 153 4.50 1.99 -14.55
C ASN A 153 4.13 0.90 -15.57
N THR A 154 4.03 1.28 -16.85
CA THR A 154 3.76 0.37 -17.96
C THR A 154 5.00 0.26 -18.87
N ARG A 155 5.17 -0.91 -19.51
CA ARG A 155 6.27 -1.13 -20.47
C ARG A 155 5.93 -0.50 -21.81
N TYR A 156 6.82 0.32 -22.33
CA TYR A 156 6.69 0.95 -23.65
C TYR A 156 7.80 0.44 -24.59
N TYR A 157 7.41 0.03 -25.80
CA TYR A 157 8.28 -0.54 -26.83
C TYR A 157 8.25 0.38 -28.07
N PRO A 158 9.19 1.33 -28.21
CA PRO A 158 9.19 2.30 -29.31
C PRO A 158 9.21 1.64 -30.70
N GLU A 159 10.01 0.59 -30.87
CA GLU A 159 10.20 -0.13 -32.14
C GLU A 159 9.16 -1.24 -32.40
N GLY A 160 8.16 -1.37 -31.53
CA GLY A 160 7.04 -2.29 -31.68
C GLY A 160 7.45 -3.74 -31.96
N GLN A 161 7.26 -4.17 -33.22
CA GLN A 161 7.43 -5.57 -33.64
C GLN A 161 8.87 -5.96 -33.98
N PHE A 162 9.75 -4.99 -34.29
CA PHE A 162 11.08 -5.22 -34.90
C PHE A 162 11.95 -6.22 -34.11
N LEU A 163 11.83 -6.26 -32.79
CA LEU A 163 12.58 -7.16 -31.90
C LEU A 163 11.69 -7.97 -30.96
N SER A 164 10.40 -8.06 -31.23
CA SER A 164 9.43 -8.73 -30.35
C SER A 164 9.76 -10.21 -30.10
N GLN A 165 10.32 -10.91 -31.09
CA GLN A 165 10.74 -12.32 -30.97
C GLN A 165 11.98 -12.53 -30.10
N VAL A 166 12.88 -11.54 -30.05
CA VAL A 166 14.14 -11.62 -29.28
C VAL A 166 13.94 -11.08 -27.85
N LEU A 167 13.14 -10.02 -27.71
CA LEU A 167 12.87 -9.36 -26.43
C LEU A 167 11.72 -10.00 -25.65
N GLY A 168 10.81 -10.67 -26.35
CA GLY A 168 9.56 -11.19 -25.79
C GLY A 168 8.52 -10.11 -25.48
N PHE A 169 7.46 -10.52 -24.80
CA PHE A 169 6.36 -9.65 -24.36
C PHE A 169 6.19 -9.72 -22.83
N LEU A 170 5.61 -8.67 -22.24
CA LEU A 170 5.22 -8.65 -20.84
C LEU A 170 3.77 -9.10 -20.71
N ASP A 171 3.51 -10.07 -19.82
CA ASP A 171 2.15 -10.44 -19.48
C ASP A 171 1.47 -9.35 -18.62
N ARG A 172 0.17 -9.15 -18.80
CA ARG A 172 -0.60 -8.17 -18.03
C ARG A 172 -0.88 -8.77 -16.66
N LYS A 173 -0.20 -8.27 -15.62
CA LYS A 173 -0.49 -8.65 -14.24
C LYS A 173 -1.97 -8.40 -13.93
N SER A 174 -2.76 -9.45 -13.75
CA SER A 174 -4.14 -9.32 -13.29
C SER A 174 -4.11 -8.95 -11.81
N THR A 175 -4.34 -7.69 -11.51
CA THR A 175 -4.63 -7.22 -10.15
C THR A 175 -6.12 -7.27 -9.92
#